data_AF-A0A5C6UAX7-F1
#
_entry.id   AF-A0A5C6UAX7-F1
#
_cell.length_a   1.000
_cell.length_b   1.000
_cell.length_c   1.000
_cell.angle_alpha   90.00
_cell.angle_beta   90.00
_cell.angle_gamma   90.00
#
_symmetry.space_group_name_H-M   'P 1'
#
loop_
_entity.id
_entity.type
_entity.pdbx_description
1 polymer ?
#
loop_
_entity_poly.entity_id
_entity_poly.type
_entity_poly.pdbx_seq_one_letter_code
_entity_poly.pdbx_strand_id
1 'polypeptide(L)'
;MDHDGAIERRTPSGPAVRWSVRTPTRPGFQRHHILPAGLLRHRQFSGFFAWLALYGFAINRFSSNGILLPARSIEARRTGRALHRGPHPGYSDIVASRVETIRVSALARRERFAGHAAHDAIGQLTILQAALRRTIDGSMPRSIWLNRRDPMRLYADTQALDREIYALFPD
;
A
#
# COMPACT_ATOMS: atom_id res chain seq x y z
N MET A 1 11.23 -42.75 23.04
CA MET A 1 12.46 -42.05 22.66
C MET A 1 12.38 -41.77 21.16
N ASP A 2 11.36 -41.03 20.68
CA ASP A 2 11.06 -39.59 20.85
C ASP A 2 11.66 -38.84 19.64
N HIS A 3 10.83 -38.53 18.64
CA HIS A 3 10.16 -37.23 18.40
C HIS A 3 11.10 -36.13 17.88
N ASP A 4 11.02 -35.84 16.57
CA ASP A 4 10.72 -34.52 15.97
C ASP A 4 11.21 -34.48 14.51
N GLY A 5 10.44 -34.14 13.48
CA GLY A 5 9.25 -33.29 13.50
C GLY A 5 9.52 -31.87 12.99
N ALA A 6 10.40 -31.65 12.01
CA ALA A 6 10.51 -30.35 11.33
C ALA A 6 9.97 -30.44 9.89
N ILE A 7 8.63 -30.42 9.80
CA ILE A 7 7.88 -30.08 8.59
C ILE A 7 8.37 -28.71 8.13
N GLU A 8 9.01 -28.67 6.96
CA GLU A 8 9.30 -27.45 6.22
C GLU A 8 7.98 -26.70 6.01
N ARG A 9 7.70 -25.70 6.86
CA ARG A 9 6.52 -24.85 6.73
C ARG A 9 6.72 -23.95 5.52
N ARG A 10 6.41 -24.49 4.34
CA ARG A 10 6.05 -23.69 3.17
C ARG A 10 4.84 -22.86 3.58
N THR A 11 5.07 -21.60 3.91
CA THR A 11 4.00 -20.62 4.03
C THR A 11 3.26 -20.62 2.69
N PRO A 12 1.94 -20.87 2.66
CA PRO A 12 1.19 -20.81 1.43
C PRO A 12 1.15 -19.34 1.00
N SER A 13 1.96 -18.99 0.01
CA SER A 13 1.80 -17.78 -0.78
C SER A 13 0.40 -17.86 -1.39
N GLY A 14 -0.58 -17.22 -0.74
CA GLY A 14 -1.91 -17.05 -1.29
C GLY A 14 -1.83 -16.46 -2.70
N PRO A 15 -2.84 -16.70 -3.56
CA PRO A 15 -2.77 -16.33 -4.97
C PRO A 15 -2.32 -14.87 -5.09
N ALA A 16 -1.18 -14.67 -5.76
CA ALA A 16 -0.65 -13.33 -5.99
C ALA A 16 -1.71 -12.54 -6.72
N VAL A 17 -2.24 -11.49 -6.07
CA VAL A 17 -3.16 -10.55 -6.70
C VAL A 17 -2.43 -9.97 -7.91
N ARG A 18 -2.91 -10.29 -9.11
CA ARG A 18 -2.30 -9.87 -10.37
C ARG A 18 -2.78 -8.47 -10.74
N TRP A 19 -1.85 -7.68 -11.26
CA TRP A 19 -2.16 -6.40 -11.89
C TRP A 19 -3.09 -6.59 -13.09
N SER A 20 -4.13 -5.78 -13.22
CA SER A 20 -5.16 -5.91 -14.27
C SER A 20 -4.72 -5.47 -15.66
N VAL A 21 -3.60 -4.76 -15.79
CA VAL A 21 -3.08 -4.23 -17.07
C VAL A 21 -1.58 -4.49 -17.15
N ARG A 22 -1.01 -4.60 -18.36
CA ARG A 22 0.44 -4.72 -18.56
C ARG A 22 1.15 -3.61 -17.81
N THR A 23 1.97 -4.01 -16.85
CA THR A 23 2.66 -3.11 -15.94
C THR A 23 4.06 -2.81 -16.45
N PRO A 24 4.53 -1.56 -16.31
CA PRO A 24 5.88 -1.20 -16.74
C PRO A 24 6.91 -2.06 -16.02
N THR A 25 7.97 -2.41 -16.74
CA THR A 25 9.18 -3.05 -16.22
C THR A 25 10.34 -2.05 -16.36
N ARG A 26 11.26 -2.08 -15.41
CA ARG A 26 12.54 -1.37 -15.50
C ARG A 26 13.60 -2.21 -14.78
N PRO A 27 14.72 -2.57 -15.45
CA PRO A 27 15.79 -3.32 -14.80
C PRO A 27 16.25 -2.62 -13.51
N GLY A 28 16.41 -3.38 -12.42
CA GLY A 28 16.77 -2.83 -11.10
C GLY A 28 15.62 -2.20 -10.32
N PHE A 29 14.36 -2.30 -10.79
CA PHE A 29 13.17 -1.79 -10.11
C PHE A 29 12.15 -2.91 -9.86
N GLN A 30 11.38 -2.76 -8.79
CA GLN A 30 10.28 -3.63 -8.43
C GLN A 30 8.96 -2.86 -8.36
N ARG A 31 7.86 -3.57 -8.55
CA ARG A 31 6.50 -3.02 -8.48
C ARG A 31 6.03 -2.99 -7.05
N HIS A 32 5.57 -1.84 -6.60
CA HIS A 32 5.02 -1.64 -5.27
C HIS A 32 3.55 -1.23 -5.39
N HIS A 33 2.68 -1.89 -4.64
CA HIS A 33 1.28 -1.49 -4.53
C HIS A 33 1.16 -0.35 -3.51
N ILE A 34 0.46 0.72 -3.88
CA ILE A 34 0.16 1.84 -2.98
C ILE A 34 -0.88 1.38 -1.96
N LEU A 35 -2.12 1.13 -2.36
CA LEU A 35 -3.06 0.39 -1.52
C LEU A 35 -2.64 -1.09 -1.52
N PRO A 36 -2.34 -1.71 -0.37
CA PRO A 36 -1.86 -3.09 -0.31
C PRO A 36 -2.82 -4.05 -0.98
N ALA A 37 -2.31 -4.87 -1.89
CA ALA A 37 -3.11 -5.93 -2.52
C ALA A 37 -3.66 -6.94 -1.50
N GLY A 38 -3.00 -7.07 -0.34
CA GLY A 38 -3.45 -7.90 0.78
C GLY A 38 -4.84 -7.54 1.30
N LEU A 39 -5.31 -6.30 1.10
CA LEU A 39 -6.68 -5.91 1.48
C LEU A 39 -7.73 -6.81 0.82
N LEU A 40 -7.52 -7.27 -0.40
CA LEU A 40 -8.44 -8.18 -1.10
C LEU A 40 -8.58 -9.56 -0.43
N ARG A 41 -7.66 -9.93 0.46
CA ARG A 41 -7.73 -11.20 1.21
C ARG A 41 -8.71 -11.13 2.39
N HIS A 42 -9.11 -9.92 2.81
CA HIS A 42 -10.09 -9.73 3.87
C HIS A 42 -11.49 -9.52 3.28
N ARG A 43 -12.45 -10.34 3.70
CA ARG A 43 -13.84 -10.30 3.19
C ARG A 43 -14.48 -8.91 3.27
N GLN A 44 -14.19 -8.15 4.33
CA GLN A 44 -14.74 -6.80 4.51
C GLN A 44 -14.32 -5.83 3.39
N PHE A 45 -13.07 -5.93 2.92
CA PHE A 45 -12.54 -5.07 1.88
C PHE A 45 -12.83 -5.62 0.48
N SER A 46 -12.82 -6.95 0.30
CA SER A 46 -13.09 -7.54 -1.01
C SER A 46 -14.50 -7.18 -1.51
N GLY A 47 -15.52 -7.25 -0.65
CA GLY A 47 -16.88 -6.83 -0.99
C GLY A 47 -16.99 -5.33 -1.31
N PHE A 48 -16.27 -4.49 -0.56
CA PHE A 48 -16.20 -3.05 -0.81
C PHE A 48 -15.56 -2.74 -2.17
N PHE A 49 -14.41 -3.33 -2.49
CA PHE A 49 -13.75 -3.11 -3.76
C PHE A 49 -14.50 -3.71 -4.96
N ALA A 50 -15.20 -4.84 -4.76
CA ALA A 50 -16.11 -5.38 -5.78
C ALA A 50 -17.25 -4.41 -6.10
N TRP A 51 -17.83 -3.76 -5.07
CA TRP A 51 -18.83 -2.72 -5.27
C TRP A 51 -18.26 -1.51 -6.01
N LEU A 52 -17.09 -0.99 -5.62
CA LEU A 52 -16.46 0.15 -6.31
C LEU A 52 -16.02 -0.18 -7.74
N ALA A 53 -15.74 -1.45 -8.05
CA ALA A 53 -15.39 -1.88 -9.41
C ALA A 53 -16.52 -1.66 -10.41
N LEU A 54 -17.79 -1.73 -9.96
CA LEU A 54 -18.95 -1.37 -10.77
C LEU A 54 -18.95 0.10 -11.21
N TYR A 55 -18.19 0.95 -10.50
CA TYR A 55 -18.04 2.39 -10.75
C TYR A 55 -16.64 2.73 -11.29
N GLY A 56 -15.91 1.74 -11.82
CA GLY A 56 -14.64 1.94 -12.53
C GLY A 56 -13.39 1.93 -11.67
N PHE A 57 -13.50 1.69 -10.36
CA PHE A 57 -12.32 1.56 -9.50
C PHE A 57 -11.66 0.18 -9.62
N ALA A 58 -10.34 0.15 -9.73
CA ALA A 58 -9.59 -1.10 -9.77
C ALA A 58 -8.34 -0.99 -8.89
N ILE A 59 -8.35 -1.65 -7.73
CA ILE A 59 -7.20 -1.68 -6.81
C ILE A 59 -5.96 -2.33 -7.44
N ASN A 60 -6.15 -3.25 -8.38
CA ASN A 60 -5.05 -3.90 -9.09
C ASN A 60 -4.65 -3.16 -10.38
N ARG A 61 -5.12 -1.93 -10.61
CA ARG A 61 -4.67 -1.12 -11.76
C ARG A 61 -3.37 -0.42 -11.40
N PHE A 62 -2.29 -0.73 -12.11
CA PHE A 62 -0.97 -0.20 -11.80
C PHE A 62 -0.85 1.32 -12.00
N SER A 63 -1.50 1.90 -13.01
CA SER A 63 -1.41 3.34 -13.25
C SER A 63 -1.91 4.18 -12.06
N SER A 64 -2.96 3.71 -11.38
CA SER A 64 -3.52 4.38 -10.20
C SER A 64 -2.94 3.87 -8.88
N ASN A 65 -2.70 2.56 -8.75
CA ASN A 65 -2.34 1.93 -7.48
C ASN A 65 -0.92 1.33 -7.44
N GLY A 66 -0.11 1.57 -8.47
CA GLY A 66 1.25 1.07 -8.58
C GLY A 66 2.29 2.19 -8.58
N ILE A 67 3.49 1.84 -8.15
CA ILE A 67 4.70 2.64 -8.33
C ILE A 67 5.88 1.69 -8.56
N LEU A 68 6.82 2.06 -9.44
CA LEU A 68 8.10 1.35 -9.55
C LEU A 68 9.06 1.92 -8.52
N LEU A 69 9.66 1.09 -7.68
CA LEU A 69 10.68 1.49 -6.72
C LEU A 69 12.01 0.79 -7.02
N PRO A 70 13.15 1.45 -6.77
CA PRO A 70 14.45 0.80 -6.81
C PRO A 70 14.45 -0.50 -6.00
N ALA A 71 15.03 -1.56 -6.57
CA ALA A 71 15.19 -2.86 -5.91
C ALA A 71 16.64 -3.14 -5.52
N ARG A 72 17.56 -2.22 -5.87
CA ARG A 72 18.99 -2.28 -5.57
C ARG A 72 19.42 -0.94 -5.00
N SER A 73 20.35 -0.96 -4.03
CA SER A 73 20.91 0.23 -3.40
C SER A 73 21.47 1.23 -4.42
N ILE A 74 22.14 0.74 -5.47
CA ILE A 74 22.68 1.59 -6.54
C ILE A 74 21.61 2.39 -7.28
N GLU A 75 20.45 1.79 -7.57
CA GLU A 75 19.35 2.49 -8.24
C GLU A 75 18.65 3.47 -7.30
N ALA A 76 18.56 3.14 -6.01
CA ALA A 76 18.02 4.05 -4.98
C ALA A 76 18.89 5.29 -4.85
N ARG A 77 20.21 5.11 -4.71
CA ARG A 77 21.18 6.20 -4.65
C ARG A 77 21.18 7.05 -5.91
N ARG A 78 21.13 6.44 -7.09
CA ARG A 78 21.13 7.14 -8.39
C ARG A 78 19.85 7.95 -8.62
N THR A 79 18.70 7.49 -8.11
CA THR A 79 17.41 8.15 -8.36
C THR A 79 16.92 9.01 -7.20
N GLY A 80 17.54 8.93 -6.02
CA GLY A 80 17.06 9.60 -4.81
C GLY A 80 15.75 9.01 -4.26
N ARG A 81 15.33 7.83 -4.74
CA ARG A 81 14.05 7.21 -4.40
C ARG A 81 14.25 6.12 -3.34
N ALA A 82 13.22 5.87 -2.54
CA ALA A 82 13.27 4.85 -1.50
C ALA A 82 13.59 3.46 -2.06
N LEU A 83 14.54 2.76 -1.44
CA LEU A 83 14.84 1.37 -1.76
C LEU A 83 13.67 0.49 -1.32
N HIS A 84 13.10 -0.30 -2.24
CA HIS A 84 12.08 -1.27 -1.91
C HIS A 84 12.72 -2.47 -1.21
N ARG A 85 12.43 -2.63 0.09
CA ARG A 85 12.96 -3.71 0.94
C ARG A 85 11.94 -4.81 1.26
N GLY A 86 10.91 -4.97 0.43
CA GLY A 86 9.89 -6.02 0.58
C GLY A 86 8.65 -5.56 1.37
N PRO A 87 7.91 -6.50 2.00
CA PRO A 87 6.65 -6.20 2.69
C PRO A 87 6.88 -5.35 3.95
N HIS A 88 6.06 -4.32 4.14
CA HIS A 88 6.07 -3.47 5.34
C HIS A 88 4.72 -3.63 6.08
N PRO A 89 4.64 -4.46 7.14
CA PRO A 89 3.38 -4.74 7.84
C PRO A 89 2.73 -3.49 8.44
N GLY A 90 3.49 -2.64 9.14
CA GLY A 90 2.96 -1.41 9.74
C GLY A 90 2.39 -0.41 8.72
N TYR A 91 2.94 -0.37 7.50
CA TYR A 91 2.36 0.38 6.39
C TYR A 91 0.98 -0.17 6.04
N SER A 92 0.87 -1.50 5.94
CA SER A 92 -0.36 -2.18 5.55
C SER A 92 -1.49 -1.94 6.55
N ASP A 93 -1.19 -1.93 7.85
CA ASP A 93 -2.18 -1.71 8.91
C ASP A 93 -2.72 -0.27 8.92
N ILE A 94 -1.84 0.73 8.73
CA ILE A 94 -2.25 2.14 8.63
C ILE A 94 -3.11 2.35 7.40
N VAL A 95 -2.70 1.82 6.25
CA VAL A 95 -3.49 1.93 5.03
C VAL A 95 -4.83 1.20 5.19
N ALA A 96 -4.85 0.03 5.83
CA ALA A 96 -6.09 -0.69 6.12
C ALA A 96 -7.04 0.13 7.01
N SER A 97 -6.54 0.77 8.07
CA SER A 97 -7.34 1.65 8.94
C SER A 97 -7.93 2.84 8.18
N ARG A 98 -7.16 3.45 7.26
CA ARG A 98 -7.66 4.53 6.41
C ARG A 98 -8.72 4.06 5.43
N VAL A 99 -8.48 2.94 4.75
CA VAL A 99 -9.45 2.32 3.84
C VAL A 99 -10.72 1.94 4.59
N GLU A 100 -10.61 1.47 5.83
CA GLU A 100 -11.74 1.13 6.68
C GLU A 100 -12.60 2.36 7.03
N THR A 101 -11.98 3.50 7.34
CA THR A 101 -12.71 4.76 7.59
C THR A 101 -13.52 5.18 6.36
N ILE A 102 -12.92 5.10 5.17
CA ILE A 102 -13.58 5.41 3.89
C ILE A 102 -14.73 4.41 3.65
N ARG A 103 -14.47 3.11 3.86
CA ARG A 103 -15.46 2.04 3.68
C ARG A 103 -16.69 2.27 4.55
N VAL A 104 -16.51 2.50 5.85
CA VAL A 104 -17.63 2.71 6.79
C VAL A 104 -18.46 3.92 6.37
N SER A 105 -17.81 5.04 6.03
CA SER A 105 -18.52 6.25 5.60
C SER A 105 -19.31 6.03 4.31
N ALA A 106 -18.74 5.32 3.34
CA ALA A 106 -19.41 5.03 2.07
C ALA A 106 -20.59 4.07 2.25
N LEU A 107 -20.43 3.01 3.05
CA LEU A 107 -21.50 2.04 3.29
C LEU A 107 -22.69 2.65 4.05
N ALA A 108 -22.43 3.57 4.99
CA ALA A 108 -23.49 4.30 5.68
C ALA A 108 -24.38 5.14 4.73
N ARG A 109 -23.88 5.51 3.55
CA ARG A 109 -24.61 6.30 2.53
C ARG A 109 -25.12 5.46 1.36
N ARG A 110 -24.71 4.20 1.27
CA ARG A 110 -24.92 3.35 0.09
C ARG A 110 -26.39 3.10 -0.22
N GLU A 111 -27.21 2.84 0.80
CA GLU A 111 -28.62 2.48 0.59
C GLU A 111 -29.42 3.60 -0.07
N ARG A 112 -29.12 4.85 0.31
CA ARG A 112 -29.84 6.02 -0.20
C ARG A 112 -29.20 6.64 -1.44
N PHE A 113 -27.88 6.56 -1.57
CA PHE A 113 -27.11 7.27 -2.59
C PHE A 113 -25.96 6.44 -3.17
N ALA A 114 -26.23 5.20 -3.61
CA ALA A 114 -25.20 4.23 -4.02
C ALA A 114 -24.15 4.81 -4.98
N GLY A 115 -24.56 5.48 -6.08
CA GLY A 115 -23.63 6.05 -7.04
C GLY A 115 -22.76 7.17 -6.47
N HIS A 116 -23.38 8.13 -5.76
CA HIS A 116 -22.66 9.24 -5.13
C HIS A 116 -21.69 8.73 -4.05
N ALA A 117 -22.13 7.80 -3.20
CA ALA A 117 -21.30 7.18 -2.18
C ALA A 117 -20.09 6.44 -2.77
N ALA A 118 -20.26 5.79 -3.92
CA ALA A 118 -19.17 5.13 -4.63
C ALA A 118 -18.17 6.16 -5.19
N HIS A 119 -18.65 7.21 -5.87
CA HIS A 119 -17.78 8.26 -6.41
C HIS A 119 -17.02 9.02 -5.33
N ASP A 120 -17.66 9.36 -4.21
CA ASP A 120 -17.02 9.97 -3.04
C ASP A 120 -15.90 9.07 -2.49
N ALA A 121 -16.20 7.78 -2.30
CA ALA A 121 -15.21 6.82 -1.82
C ALA A 121 -14.02 6.67 -2.78
N ILE A 122 -14.29 6.64 -4.08
CA ILE A 122 -13.24 6.60 -5.12
C ILE A 122 -12.39 7.86 -5.08
N GLY A 123 -13.00 9.04 -4.92
CA GLY A 123 -12.29 10.30 -4.75
C GLY A 123 -11.37 10.28 -3.53
N GLN A 124 -11.88 9.82 -2.39
CA GLN A 124 -11.09 9.68 -1.15
C GLN A 124 -9.94 8.68 -1.30
N LEU A 125 -10.18 7.53 -1.92
CA LEU A 125 -9.14 6.54 -2.21
C LEU A 125 -8.08 7.09 -3.18
N THR A 126 -8.49 7.90 -4.15
CA THR A 126 -7.58 8.55 -5.11
C THR A 126 -6.68 9.57 -4.40
N ILE A 127 -7.25 10.38 -3.50
CA ILE A 127 -6.48 11.33 -2.68
C ILE A 127 -5.51 10.57 -1.77
N LEU A 128 -5.95 9.49 -1.12
CA LEU A 128 -5.11 8.63 -0.30
C LEU A 128 -3.95 8.02 -1.12
N GLN A 129 -4.23 7.49 -2.31
CA GLN A 129 -3.23 6.96 -3.22
C GLN A 129 -2.21 8.03 -3.63
N ALA A 130 -2.66 9.25 -3.94
CA ALA A 130 -1.78 10.34 -4.32
C ALA A 130 -0.86 10.77 -3.17
N ALA A 131 -1.40 10.88 -1.94
CA ALA A 131 -0.62 11.20 -0.76
C ALA A 131 0.42 10.10 -0.45
N LEU A 132 -0.01 8.84 -0.40
CA LEU A 132 0.88 7.70 -0.18
C LEU A 132 1.95 7.58 -1.25
N ARG A 133 1.60 7.80 -2.52
CA ARG A 133 2.56 7.79 -3.64
C ARG A 133 3.66 8.81 -3.42
N ARG A 134 3.32 10.05 -3.06
CA ARG A 134 4.32 11.09 -2.81
C ARG A 134 5.20 10.77 -1.60
N THR A 135 4.63 10.18 -0.55
CA THR A 135 5.38 9.72 0.62
C THR A 135 6.37 8.60 0.25
N ILE A 136 5.90 7.58 -0.46
CA ILE A 136 6.72 6.43 -0.90
C ILE A 136 7.81 6.87 -1.88
N ASP A 137 7.51 7.83 -2.75
CA ASP A 137 8.46 8.36 -3.73
C ASP A 137 9.48 9.34 -3.12
N GLY A 138 9.35 9.67 -1.83
CA GLY A 138 10.20 10.66 -1.16
C GLY A 138 9.95 12.12 -1.61
N SER A 139 8.87 12.37 -2.36
CA SER A 139 8.55 13.70 -2.91
C SER A 139 7.62 14.53 -2.01
N MET A 140 7.05 13.96 -0.94
CA MET A 140 6.37 14.74 0.10
C MET A 140 7.39 15.53 0.92
N PRO A 141 7.28 16.87 0.99
CA PRO A 141 8.06 17.66 1.94
C PRO A 141 7.71 17.21 3.36
N ARG A 142 8.73 16.94 4.20
CA ARG A 142 8.58 16.54 5.61
C ARG A 142 7.78 17.54 6.47
N SER A 143 7.44 18.72 5.93
CA SER A 143 6.70 19.81 6.57
C SER A 143 5.21 19.89 6.20
N ILE A 144 4.74 19.22 5.13
CA ILE A 144 3.32 19.27 4.72
C ILE A 144 2.55 18.14 5.41
N TRP A 145 2.32 18.29 6.71
CA TRP A 145 1.42 17.42 7.48
C TRP A 145 0.26 18.25 7.99
N LEU A 146 -0.90 18.10 7.35
CA LEU A 146 -2.06 18.97 7.57
C LEU A 146 -2.80 18.66 8.89
N ASN A 147 -2.55 17.51 9.51
CA ASN A 147 -3.20 17.14 10.77
C ASN A 147 -2.20 16.54 11.78
N ARG A 148 -2.24 17.01 13.03
CA ARG A 148 -1.40 16.51 14.13
C ARG A 148 -1.68 15.04 14.48
N ARG A 149 -2.90 14.57 14.22
CA ARG A 149 -3.39 13.18 14.35
C ARG A 149 -3.32 12.40 13.03
N ASP A 150 -2.64 12.91 12.01
CA ASP A 150 -2.44 12.16 10.78
C ASP A 150 -1.59 10.91 11.07
N PRO A 151 -2.08 9.67 10.90
CA PRO A 151 -1.30 8.45 11.04
C PRO A 151 -0.16 8.38 10.04
N MET A 152 -0.19 9.13 8.93
CA MET A 152 0.99 9.28 8.08
C MET A 152 2.12 10.04 8.78
N ARG A 153 1.79 10.89 9.77
CA ARG A 153 2.75 11.55 10.66
C ARG A 153 3.32 10.59 11.72
N LEU A 154 2.52 9.60 12.15
CA LEU A 154 3.00 8.46 12.97
C LEU A 154 3.91 7.53 12.16
N TYR A 155 3.70 7.45 10.84
CA TYR A 155 4.59 6.71 9.93
C TYR A 155 5.81 7.53 9.47
N ALA A 156 5.73 8.86 9.51
CA ALA A 156 6.90 9.75 9.39
C ALA A 156 7.86 9.60 10.59
N ASP A 157 7.42 8.90 11.65
CA ASP A 157 8.30 8.23 12.59
C ASP A 157 8.92 6.95 11.98
N THR A 158 9.39 7.05 10.73
CA THR A 158 10.47 6.23 10.18
C THR A 158 11.76 6.43 10.98
N GLN A 159 11.78 7.29 12.00
CA GLN A 159 12.96 7.58 12.78
C GLN A 159 13.44 6.40 13.62
N ALA A 160 12.69 5.31 13.81
CA ALA A 160 13.25 4.06 14.33
C ALA A 160 13.81 3.17 13.21
N LEU A 161 13.19 3.19 12.03
CA LEU A 161 13.47 2.27 10.93
C LEU A 161 14.63 2.72 10.04
N ASP A 162 14.74 4.03 9.79
CA ASP A 162 15.90 4.65 9.13
C ASP A 162 17.13 4.66 10.05
N ARG A 163 16.92 4.61 11.38
CA ARG A 163 18.02 4.53 12.37
C ARG A 163 18.75 3.20 12.32
N GLU A 164 18.04 2.10 12.08
CA GLU A 164 18.64 0.78 11.88
C GLU A 164 19.13 0.57 10.43
N ILE A 165 18.50 1.19 9.42
CA ILE A 165 19.03 1.24 8.04
C ILE A 165 20.43 1.88 8.01
N TYR A 166 20.70 2.86 8.89
CA TYR A 166 22.00 3.49 9.07
C TYR A 166 23.02 2.67 9.89
N ALA A 167 22.60 1.60 10.56
CA ALA A 167 23.45 0.83 11.47
C ALA A 167 23.86 -0.54 10.90
N LEU A 168 23.05 -1.16 10.04
CA LEU A 168 23.18 -2.59 9.72
C LEU A 168 23.63 -2.92 8.29
N PHE A 169 23.40 -2.05 7.32
CA PHE A 169 23.77 -2.33 5.92
C PHE A 169 24.51 -1.15 5.29
N PRO A 170 25.72 -0.88 5.81
CA PRO A 170 26.75 -0.16 5.10
C PRO A 170 27.24 -1.06 3.95
N ASP A 171 26.93 -0.71 2.70
CA ASP A 171 27.25 -1.45 1.46
C ASP A 171 27.00 -2.98 1.45
#